data_AF-A0A968SK05-F1
#
_entry.id   AF-A0A968SK05-F1
#
_cell.length_a   1.000
_cell.length_b   1.000
_cell.length_c   1.000
_cell.angle_alpha   90.00
_cell.angle_beta   90.00
_cell.angle_gamma   90.00
#
_symmetry.space_group_name_H-M   'P 1'
#
loop_
_entity.id
_entity.type
_entity.pdbx_description
1 polymer ?
#
loop_
_entity_poly.entity_id
_entity_poly.type
_entity_poly.pdbx_seq_one_letter_code
_entity_poly.pdbx_strand_id
1 'polypeptide(L)' 'MPTSITELLPAISALSHADKFRLVQLVLAQLAQEDNIEALQQPSPSFDPHQFFGVDRQSKQVIDDHLASVREGWL' A
#
# COMPACT_ATOMS: atom_id res chain seq x y z
N MET A 1 14.75 1.70 29.89
CA MET A 1 15.54 2.73 29.18
C MET A 1 15.02 2.78 27.75
N PRO A 2 14.56 3.93 27.24
CA PRO A 2 14.20 4.02 25.83
C PRO A 2 15.46 3.79 25.00
N THR A 3 15.47 2.74 24.18
CA THR A 3 16.50 2.53 23.16
C THR A 3 16.40 3.64 22.14
N SER A 4 17.50 4.32 21.85
CA SER A 4 17.48 5.42 20.88
C SER A 4 17.31 4.86 19.47
N ILE A 5 16.57 5.55 18.60
CA ILE A 5 16.45 5.20 17.17
C ILE A 5 17.84 5.05 16.52
N THR A 6 18.81 5.86 16.92
CA THR A 6 20.19 5.79 16.41
C THR A 6 20.91 4.48 16.76
N GLU A 7 20.54 3.82 17.85
CA GLU A 7 21.12 2.52 18.24
C GLU A 7 20.54 1.36 17.41
N LEU A 8 19.36 1.55 16.80
CA LEU A 8 18.69 0.56 15.95
C LEU A 8 19.13 0.65 14.48
N LEU A 9 19.72 1.78 14.04
CA LEU A 9 20.16 1.98 12.65
C LEU A 9 21.10 0.88 12.12
N PRO A 10 22.09 0.38 12.87
CA PRO A 10 22.95 -0.71 12.41
C PRO A 10 22.19 -2.02 12.21
N ALA A 11 21.18 -2.31 13.04
CA ALA A 11 20.35 -3.50 12.90
C ALA A 11 19.41 -3.39 11.69
N ILE A 12 18.84 -2.20 11.46
CA ILE A 12 17.98 -1.92 10.30
C ILE A 12 18.78 -1.95 8.99
N SER A 13 20.03 -1.45 8.99
CA SER A 13 20.86 -1.42 7.79
C SER A 13 21.24 -2.82 7.30
N ALA A 14 21.39 -3.78 8.21
CA ALA A 14 21.66 -5.19 7.93
C ALA A 14 20.46 -5.96 7.35
N LEU A 15 19.24 -5.43 7.45
CA LEU A 15 18.04 -6.06 6.88
C LEU A 15 18.07 -6.05 5.35
N SER A 16 17.41 -7.05 4.76
CA SER A 16 17.17 -7.09 3.31
C SER A 16 16.29 -5.91 2.88
N HIS A 17 16.30 -5.59 1.59
CA HIS A 17 15.45 -4.51 1.07
C HIS A 17 13.96 -4.76 1.33
N ALA A 18 13.50 -6.01 1.18
CA ALA A 18 12.12 -6.40 1.46
C ALA A 18 11.78 -6.27 2.96
N ASP A 19 12.69 -6.65 3.84
CA ASP A 19 12.48 -6.56 5.29
C ASP A 19 12.46 -5.11 5.78
N LYS A 20 13.29 -4.24 5.20
CA LYS A 20 13.22 -2.79 5.44
C LYS A 20 11.87 -2.23 5.05
N PHE A 21 11.35 -2.65 3.90
CA PHE A 21 10.04 -2.22 3.44
C PHE A 21 8.92 -2.70 4.37
N ARG A 22 8.97 -3.97 4.80
CA ARG A 22 8.02 -4.53 5.76
C ARG A 22 8.07 -3.85 7.13
N LEU A 23 9.27 -3.48 7.60
CA LEU A 23 9.45 -2.70 8.83
C LEU A 23 8.73 -1.34 8.73
N VAL A 24 8.92 -0.61 7.62
CA VAL A 24 8.27 0.68 7.39
C VAL A 24 6.74 0.52 7.37
N GLN A 25 6.22 -0.51 6.69
CA GLN A 25 4.79 -0.81 6.69
C GLN A 25 4.23 -1.03 8.10
N LEU A 26 4.95 -1.77 8.94
CA LEU A 26 4.55 -2.02 10.33
C LEU A 26 4.53 -0.74 11.16
N VAL A 27 5.57 0.10 11.05
CA VAL A 27 5.65 1.38 11.77
C VAL A 27 4.52 2.32 11.35
N LEU A 28 4.24 2.41 10.04
CA LEU A 28 3.14 3.23 9.53
C LEU A 28 1.76 2.72 10.01
N ALA A 29 1.57 1.40 10.05
CA ALA A 29 0.34 0.81 10.56
C ALA A 29 0.13 1.09 12.06
N GLN A 30 1.21 1.06 12.85
CA GLN A 30 1.17 1.41 14.27
C GLN A 30 0.83 2.88 14.49
N LEU A 31 1.48 3.79 13.75
CA LEU A 31 1.18 5.23 13.84
C LEU A 31 -0.27 5.54 13.44
N ALA A 32 -0.77 4.93 12.37
CA ALA A 32 -2.17 5.08 11.97
C ALA A 32 -3.13 4.62 13.08
N GLN A 33 -2.82 3.51 13.75
CA GLN A 33 -3.60 3.01 14.88
C GLN A 33 -3.56 3.97 16.09
N GLU A 34 -2.40 4.55 16.40
CA GLU A 34 -2.23 5.52 17.48
C GLU A 34 -3.04 6.80 17.24
N ASP A 35 -3.04 7.30 16.01
CA ASP A 35 -3.77 8.50 15.61
C ASP A 35 -5.27 8.26 15.37
N ASN A 36 -5.77 7.05 15.65
CA ASN A 36 -7.14 6.61 15.29
C ASN A 36 -7.50 6.91 13.84
N ILE A 37 -6.51 6.92 12.96
CA ILE A 37 -6.73 6.86 11.53
C ILE A 37 -7.20 5.44 11.32
N GLU A 38 -8.52 5.26 11.16
CA GLU A 38 -9.06 4.06 10.54
C GLU A 38 -8.28 3.92 9.24
N ALA A 39 -7.28 3.03 9.26
CA ALA A 39 -6.48 2.77 8.10
C ALA A 39 -7.51 2.59 7.00
N LEU A 40 -7.41 3.38 5.93
CA LEU A 40 -8.17 3.18 4.71
C LEU A 40 -7.69 1.84 4.15
N GLN A 41 -8.04 0.75 4.83
CA GLN A 41 -8.33 -0.54 4.30
C GLN A 41 -9.56 -0.33 3.42
N GLN A 42 -9.43 0.52 2.40
CA GLN A 42 -10.06 0.16 1.17
C GLN A 42 -9.33 -1.13 0.80
N PRO A 43 -9.98 -2.31 0.90
CA PRO A 43 -9.40 -3.49 0.30
C PRO A 43 -9.14 -3.10 -1.14
N SER A 44 -7.87 -2.97 -1.51
CA SER A 44 -7.52 -2.91 -2.92
C SER A 44 -8.12 -4.20 -3.46
N PRO A 45 -9.06 -4.14 -4.42
CA PRO A 45 -9.59 -5.36 -4.98
C PRO A 45 -8.39 -6.21 -5.40
N SER A 46 -8.37 -7.48 -4.98
CA SER A 46 -7.31 -8.39 -5.36
C SER A 46 -7.15 -8.29 -6.88
N PHE A 47 -5.97 -7.90 -7.35
CA PHE A 47 -5.72 -7.76 -8.78
C PHE A 47 -5.96 -9.12 -9.43
N ASP A 48 -7.08 -9.26 -10.14
CA ASP A 48 -7.42 -10.45 -10.90
C ASP A 48 -6.92 -10.27 -12.35
N PRO A 49 -5.82 -10.95 -12.74
CA PRO A 49 -5.28 -10.82 -14.09
C PRO A 49 -6.28 -11.27 -15.15
N HIS A 50 -7.25 -12.12 -14.81
CA HIS A 50 -8.27 -12.58 -15.75
C HIS A 50 -9.37 -11.54 -15.99
N GLN A 51 -9.58 -10.59 -15.08
CA GLN A 51 -10.47 -9.45 -15.31
C GLN A 51 -9.83 -8.39 -16.22
N PHE A 52 -8.50 -8.25 -16.17
CA PHE A 52 -7.79 -7.23 -16.93
C PHE A 52 -7.21 -7.73 -18.26
N PHE A 53 -6.78 -8.99 -18.31
CA PHE A 53 -6.14 -9.62 -19.48
C PHE A 53 -6.91 -10.83 -20.03
N GLY A 54 -8.08 -11.17 -19.46
CA GLY A 54 -8.93 -12.27 -19.94
C GLY A 54 -9.72 -11.94 -21.20
N VAL A 55 -10.28 -12.98 -21.81
CA VAL A 55 -10.86 -13.01 -23.17
C VAL A 55 -12.16 -12.20 -23.30
N ASP A 56 -12.79 -11.83 -22.19
CA ASP A 56 -13.81 -10.79 -22.19
C ASP A 56 -13.11 -9.44 -22.31
N ARG A 57 -12.92 -8.99 -23.55
CA ARG A 57 -12.52 -7.62 -23.86
C ARG A 57 -13.53 -6.66 -23.22
N GLN A 58 -13.32 -6.28 -21.97
CA GLN A 58 -13.86 -5.03 -21.47
C GLN A 58 -13.35 -3.96 -22.43
N SER A 59 -14.30 -3.31 -23.10
CA SER A 59 -13.97 -2.31 -24.10
C SER A 59 -13.09 -1.25 -23.45
N LYS A 60 -12.12 -0.73 -24.20
CA LYS A 60 -11.21 0.32 -23.73
C LYS A 60 -11.92 1.44 -22.96
N GLN A 61 -13.17 1.72 -23.33
CA GLN A 61 -14.08 2.63 -22.65
C GLN A 61 -14.27 2.33 -21.15
N VAL A 62 -14.47 1.07 -20.76
CA VAL A 62 -14.67 0.66 -19.35
C VAL A 62 -13.40 0.90 -18.52
N ILE A 63 -12.23 0.70 -19.14
CA ILE A 63 -10.94 0.94 -18.50
C ILE A 63 -10.71 2.45 -18.36
N ASP A 64 -10.96 3.21 -19.42
CA ASP A 64 -10.81 4.68 -19.41
C ASP A 64 -11.77 5.34 -18.41
N ASP A 65 -13.03 4.86 -18.31
CA ASP A 65 -14.03 5.35 -17.36
C ASP A 65 -13.63 5.04 -15.90
N HIS A 66 -13.07 3.86 -15.64
CA HIS A 66 -12.55 3.51 -14.32
C HIS A 66 -11.35 4.38 -13.93
N LEU A 67 -10.41 4.61 -14.85
CA LEU A 67 -9.25 5.48 -14.58
C LEU A 67 -9.67 6.93 -14.34
N ALA A 68 -10.70 7.41 -15.06
CA ALA A 68 -11.28 8.73 -14.85
C ALA A 68 -11.98 8.83 -13.47
N SER A 69 -12.80 7.85 -13.10
CA SER A 69 -13.51 7.86 -11.81
C SER A 69 -12.55 7.76 -10.62
N VAL A 70 -11.48 6.97 -10.76
CA VAL A 70 -10.44 6.89 -9.73
C VAL A 70 -9.75 8.26 -9.59
N ARG A 71 -9.42 8.94 -10.69
CA ARG A 71 -8.74 10.24 -10.67
C ARG A 71 -9.55 11.37 -10.02
N GLU A 72 -10.88 11.34 -10.14
CA GLU A 72 -11.76 12.36 -9.53
C GLU A 72 -11.90 12.18 -8.01
N GLY A 73 -11.64 10.99 -7.46
CA GLY A 73 -11.67 10.74 -6.01
C GLY A 73 -10.45 11.25 -5.23
N TRP A 74 -9.45 11.83 -5.90
CA TRP A 74 -8.23 12.39 -5.29
C TRP A 74 -8.19 13.92 -5.25
N LEU A 75 -9.26 14.62 -5.67
CA LEU A 75 -9.45 16.07 -5.54
C LEU A 75 -10.41 16.38 -4.40
#